data_AF-A0A8I0HC70-F1
#
_entry.id   AF-A0A8I0HC70-F1
#
_cell.length_a   1.000
_cell.length_b   1.000
_cell.length_c   1.000
_cell.angle_alpha   90.00
_cell.angle_beta   90.00
_cell.angle_gamma   90.00
#
_symmetry.space_group_name_H-M   'P 1'
#
loop_
_entity.id
_entity.type
_entity.pdbx_description
1 polymer ?
#
loop_
_entity_poly.entity_id
_entity_poly.type
_entity_poly.pdbx_seq_one_letter_code
_entity_poly.pdbx_strand_id
1 'polypeptide(L)' 'EVPVRTMKDCSVVTATYELGDGMRGTIGIIGPKRMDYENVVDSLKKLKVQLDEMVNKKT' A
#
# COMPACT_ATOMS: atom_id res chain seq x y z
N GLU A 1 -25.57 -5.55 -3.36
CA GLU A 1 -24.40 -4.64 -3.34
C GLU A 1 -24.72 -3.40 -2.53
N VAL A 2 -24.17 -3.29 -1.32
CA VAL A 2 -24.29 -2.06 -0.53
C VAL A 2 -23.36 -1.01 -1.12
N PRO A 3 -23.87 0.21 -1.35
CA PRO A 3 -23.27 1.16 -2.26
C PRO A 3 -22.02 1.79 -1.66
N VAL A 4 -21.05 2.06 -2.54
CA VAL A 4 -19.80 2.85 -2.38
C VAL A 4 -20.04 4.30 -1.84
N ARG A 5 -21.25 4.60 -1.33
CA ARG A 5 -21.66 5.89 -0.77
C ARG A 5 -20.89 6.27 0.49
N THR A 6 -20.33 5.31 1.22
CA THR A 6 -19.49 5.54 2.42
C THR A 6 -18.02 5.87 2.10
N MET A 7 -17.57 5.75 0.84
CA MET A 7 -16.21 6.13 0.42
C MET A 7 -16.10 7.55 -0.14
N LYS A 8 -17.17 8.37 -0.07
CA LYS A 8 -17.15 9.76 -0.57
C LYS A 8 -16.07 10.63 0.07
N ASP A 9 -15.68 10.29 1.29
CA ASP A 9 -14.66 11.01 2.07
C ASP A 9 -13.35 10.22 2.20
N CYS A 10 -13.17 9.15 1.41
CA CYS A 10 -11.96 8.35 1.40
C CYS A 10 -11.09 8.69 0.18
N SER A 11 -9.79 8.84 0.41
CA SER A 11 -8.77 8.80 -0.64
C SER A 11 -8.20 7.39 -0.72
N VAL A 12 -7.99 6.91 -1.95
CA VAL A 12 -7.39 5.61 -2.22
C VAL A 12 -6.09 5.83 -2.99
N VAL A 13 -4.98 5.36 -2.42
CA VAL A 13 -3.66 5.40 -3.04
C VAL A 13 -3.22 3.97 -3.31
N THR A 14 -2.98 3.64 -4.57
CA THR A 14 -2.49 2.32 -4.98
C THR A 14 -1.07 2.43 -5.51
N ALA A 15 -0.17 1.58 -5.03
CA ALA A 15 1.19 1.45 -5.54
C ALA A 15 1.47 0.00 -5.92
N THR A 16 2.03 -0.21 -7.11
CA THR A 16 2.52 -1.52 -7.52
C THR A 16 3.88 -1.75 -6.89
N TYR A 17 4.05 -2.89 -6.21
CA TYR A 17 5.32 -3.33 -5.67
C TYR A 17 5.86 -4.50 -6.48
N GLU A 18 7.10 -4.38 -6.91
CA GLU A 18 7.86 -5.48 -7.51
C GLU A 18 8.86 -5.97 -6.49
N LEU A 19 8.68 -7.22 -6.08
CA LEU A 19 9.65 -7.97 -5.31
C LEU A 19 10.50 -8.80 -6.26
N GLY A 20 11.76 -9.07 -5.90
CA GLY A 20 12.64 -9.98 -6.66
C GLY A 20 11.96 -11.32 -6.95
N ASP A 21 12.42 -12.03 -7.99
CA ASP A 21 11.82 -13.27 -8.54
C ASP A 21 10.48 -13.11 -9.27
N GLY A 22 10.15 -11.90 -9.72
CA GLY A 22 8.98 -11.65 -10.58
C GLY A 22 7.64 -11.60 -9.82
N MET A 23 7.67 -11.59 -8.49
CA MET A 23 6.48 -11.38 -7.67
C MET A 23 6.05 -9.90 -7.70
N ARG A 24 4.96 -9.63 -8.42
CA ARG A 24 4.30 -8.32 -8.45
C ARG A 24 3.07 -8.31 -7.53
N GLY A 25 3.06 -7.41 -6.56
CA GLY A 25 1.93 -7.16 -5.66
C GLY A 25 1.38 -5.75 -5.82
N THR A 26 0.15 -5.50 -5.37
CA THR A 26 -0.42 -4.15 -5.30
C THR A 26 -0.71 -3.81 -3.85
N ILE A 27 -0.17 -2.69 -3.37
CA ILE A 27 -0.44 -2.16 -2.04
C ILE A 27 -1.44 -1.02 -2.21
N GLY A 28 -2.61 -1.14 -1.57
CA GLY A 28 -3.65 -0.12 -1.55
C GLY A 28 -3.79 0.47 -0.15
N ILE A 29 -3.69 1.80 -0.04
CA ILE A 29 -3.96 2.55 1.19
C ILE A 29 -5.29 3.27 1.03
N ILE A 30 -6.19 3.03 1.97
CA ILE A 30 -7.48 3.71 2.08
C ILE A 30 -7.40 4.58 3.32
N GLY A 31 -7.68 5.87 3.17
CA GLY A 31 -7.77 6.75 4.33
C GLY A 31 -8.59 8.00 4.01
N PRO A 32 -8.58 9.01 4.90
CA PRO A 32 -9.41 10.20 4.72
C PRO A 32 -9.00 10.98 3.48
N LYS A 33 -9.95 11.73 2.91
CA LYS A 33 -9.75 12.58 1.71
C LYS A 33 -8.54 13.53 1.85
N ARG A 34 -8.29 14.02 3.06
CA ARG A 34 -7.11 14.83 3.42
C ARG A 34 -6.12 13.94 4.16
N MET A 35 -5.34 13.21 3.40
CA MET A 35 -4.28 12.34 3.88
C MET A 35 -2.95 13.10 3.81
N ASP A 36 -2.09 12.91 4.81
CA ASP A 36 -0.71 13.35 4.74
C ASP A 36 0.09 12.37 3.87
N TYR A 37 0.25 12.73 2.59
CA TYR A 37 0.88 11.89 1.59
C TYR A 37 2.36 11.60 1.90
N GLU A 38 3.08 12.50 2.58
CA GLU A 38 4.48 12.26 2.94
C GLU A 38 4.58 11.10 3.94
N ASN A 39 3.78 11.16 5.01
CA ASN A 39 3.70 10.10 6.00
C ASN A 39 3.23 8.76 5.39
N VAL A 40 2.27 8.81 4.47
CA VAL A 40 1.74 7.60 3.81
C VAL A 40 2.75 6.96 2.86
N VAL A 41 3.50 7.76 2.10
CA VAL A 41 4.58 7.25 1.24
C VAL A 41 5.71 6.65 2.09
N ASP A 42 6.04 7.23 3.23
CA ASP A 42 7.03 6.67 4.14
C ASP A 42 6.56 5.36 4.79
N SER A 43 5.28 5.26 5.16
CA SER A 43 4.68 3.99 5.58
C SER A 43 4.74 2.93 4.48
N LEU A 44 4.45 3.29 3.22
CA LEU A 44 4.57 2.38 2.08
C LEU A 44 6.00 1.88 1.88
N LYS A 45 7.00 2.77 1.97
CA LYS A 45 8.41 2.41 1.86
C LYS A 45 8.84 1.45 2.97
N LYS A 46 8.44 1.72 4.22
CA LYS A 46 8.74 0.84 5.37
C LYS A 46 8.11 -0.54 5.18
N LEU A 47 6.84 -0.60 4.79
CA LEU A 47 6.16 -1.87 4.51
C LEU A 47 6.84 -2.65 3.38
N LYS A 48 7.27 -1.97 2.31
CA LYS A 48 8.06 -2.55 1.24
C LYS A 48 9.36 -3.18 1.77
N VAL A 49 10.14 -2.46 2.55
CA VAL A 49 11.42 -2.96 3.10
C VAL A 49 11.20 -4.14 4.03
N GLN A 50 10.20 -4.08 4.91
CA GLN A 50 9.88 -5.20 5.79
C GLN A 50 9.44 -6.45 5.02
N LEU A 51 8.63 -6.28 3.96
CA LEU A 51 8.25 -7.40 3.09
C LEU A 51 9.48 -7.98 2.38
N ASP A 52 10.36 -7.14 1.87
CA ASP A 52 11.60 -7.55 1.21
C ASP A 52 12.50 -8.36 2.15
N GLU A 53 12.71 -7.86 3.37
CA GLU A 53 13.47 -8.57 4.41
C GLU A 53 12.83 -9.90 4.77
N MET A 54 11.51 -9.97 4.95
CA MET A 54 10.81 -11.21 5.31
C MET A 54 10.84 -12.27 4.22
N VAL A 55 10.76 -11.86 2.95
CA VAL A 55 10.82 -12.79 1.81
C VAL A 55 12.26 -13.24 1.56
N ASN A 56 13.23 -12.33 1.60
CA ASN A 56 14.65 -12.66 1.43
C ASN A 56 15.21 -13.50 2.59
N LYS A 57 14.65 -13.42 3.80
CA LYS A 57 15.06 -14.30 4.93
C LYS A 57 14.56 -15.73 4.83
N LYS A 58 13.60 -16.01 3.94
CA LYS A 58 12.96 -17.33 3.81
C LYS A 58 13.60 -18.20 2.72
N THR A 59 14.62 -17.68 2.03
CA THR A 59 15.51 -18.39 1.11
C THR A 59 16.87 -18.57 1.77
#